data_AF-A0A932A533-F1
#
_entry.id   AF-A0A932A533-F1
#
_cell.length_a   1.000
_cell.length_b   1.000
_cell.length_c   1.000
_cell.angle_alpha   90.00
_cell.angle_beta   90.00
_cell.angle_gamma   90.00
#
_symmetry.space_group_name_H-M   'P 1'
#
loop_
_entity.id
_entity.type
_entity.pdbx_description
1 polymer ?
#
loop_
_entity_poly.entity_id
_entity_poly.type
_entity_poly.pdbx_seq_one_letter_code
_entity_poly.pdbx_strand_id
1 'polypeptide(L)'
;MTEYKKIVFSCFLISAVLGFLVFSKLLTVAVTYFDFYAYGEYVEVLVRLAPIVAAIGLFIGLYQNAKANTYMTEVIAELKKVTWPGSKEVYAATFVVIIAVLIASAILGLFDSLWSFLIRHIIQYGR
;
A
#
# COMPACT_ATOMS: atom_id res chain seq x y z
N MET A 1 -2.38 30.76 0.04
CA MET A 1 -1.40 30.17 1.00
C MET A 1 -2.03 29.32 2.10
N THR A 2 -3.29 29.52 2.49
CA THR A 2 -3.96 28.77 3.58
C THR A 2 -4.38 27.35 3.19
N GLU A 3 -4.76 27.12 1.94
CA GLU A 3 -5.20 25.80 1.44
C GLU A 3 -4.08 24.75 1.48
N TYR A 4 -2.85 25.13 1.11
CA TYR A 4 -1.69 24.22 1.15
C TYR A 4 -1.36 23.79 2.58
N LYS A 5 -1.52 24.68 3.57
CA LYS A 5 -1.21 24.36 4.98
C LYS A 5 -2.07 23.22 5.53
N LYS A 6 -3.34 23.13 5.13
CA LYS A 6 -4.23 22.03 5.56
C LYS A 6 -3.80 20.70 4.97
N ILE A 7 -3.50 20.67 3.67
CA ILE A 7 -3.08 19.45 2.97
C ILE A 7 -1.72 18.97 3.51
N VAL A 8 -0.76 19.88 3.68
CA VAL A 8 0.56 19.57 4.24
C VAL A 8 0.43 19.00 5.67
N PHE A 9 -0.40 19.62 6.51
CA PHE A 9 -0.68 19.12 7.86
C PHE A 9 -1.28 17.70 7.84
N SER A 10 -2.27 17.45 6.96
CA SER A 10 -2.86 16.12 6.80
C SER A 10 -1.83 15.08 6.34
N CYS A 11 -0.95 15.40 5.39
CA CYS A 11 0.10 14.49 4.93
C CYS A 11 1.08 14.12 6.06
N PHE A 12 1.50 15.09 6.87
CA PHE A 12 2.38 14.82 8.02
C PHE A 12 1.68 14.02 9.10
N LEU A 13 0.39 14.27 9.35
CA LEU A 13 -0.41 13.50 10.29
C LEU A 13 -0.55 12.04 9.83
N ILE A 14 -0.83 11.81 8.54
CA ILE A 14 -0.90 10.47 7.96
C ILE A 14 0.45 9.76 8.07
N SER A 15 1.56 10.43 7.78
CA SER A 15 2.91 9.87 7.94
C SER A 15 3.20 9.47 9.38
N ALA A 16 2.80 10.29 10.37
CA ALA A 16 2.95 9.97 11.78
C ALA A 16 2.09 8.78 12.22
N VAL A 17 0.84 8.68 11.73
CA VAL A 17 -0.05 7.54 11.99
C VAL A 17 0.51 6.26 11.35
N LEU A 18 1.01 6.32 10.12
CA LEU A 18 1.66 5.17 9.48
C LEU A 18 2.92 4.75 10.24
N GLY A 19 3.75 5.70 10.66
CA GLY A 19 4.90 5.45 11.50
C GLY A 19 4.51 4.76 12.82
N PHE A 20 3.45 5.23 13.47
CA PHE A 20 2.88 4.58 14.66
C PHE A 20 2.45 3.14 14.40
N LEU A 21 1.71 2.89 13.32
CA LEU A 21 1.21 1.54 12.99
C LEU A 21 2.34 0.58 12.68
N VAL A 22 3.32 1.00 11.87
CA VAL A 22 4.48 0.18 11.54
C VAL A 22 5.32 -0.10 12.79
N PHE A 23 5.64 0.93 13.56
CA PHE A 23 6.49 0.80 14.74
C PHE A 23 5.83 -0.02 15.85
N SER A 24 4.52 0.15 16.08
CA SER A 24 3.77 -0.66 17.05
C SER A 24 3.76 -2.14 16.65
N LYS A 25 3.47 -2.46 15.38
CA LYS A 25 3.53 -3.85 14.89
C LYS A 25 4.92 -4.45 14.97
N LEU A 26 5.95 -3.67 14.63
CA LEU A 26 7.34 -4.10 14.73
C LEU A 26 7.72 -4.43 16.18
N LEU A 27 7.42 -3.54 17.13
CA LEU A 27 7.70 -3.79 18.55
C LEU A 27 6.95 -5.00 19.09
N THR A 28 5.66 -5.15 18.78
CA THR A 28 4.89 -6.34 19.18
C THR A 28 5.51 -7.61 18.62
N VAL A 29 5.82 -7.66 17.32
CA VAL A 29 6.45 -8.84 16.71
C VAL A 29 7.81 -9.14 17.33
N ALA A 30 8.63 -8.13 17.56
CA ALA A 30 9.94 -8.31 18.20
C ALA A 30 9.80 -8.87 19.62
N VAL A 31 8.96 -8.27 20.46
CA VAL A 31 8.76 -8.70 21.85
C VAL A 31 8.13 -10.09 21.92
N THR A 32 7.24 -10.44 20.98
CA THR A 32 6.65 -11.79 20.90
C THR A 32 7.68 -12.82 20.46
N TYR A 33 8.51 -12.49 19.47
CA TYR A 33 9.51 -13.43 18.93
C TYR A 33 10.59 -13.80 19.97
N PHE A 34 11.03 -12.82 20.76
CA PHE A 34 12.07 -13.01 21.78
C PHE A 34 11.52 -13.43 23.16
N ASP A 35 10.21 -13.72 23.24
CA ASP A 35 9.51 -14.10 24.48
C ASP A 35 9.70 -13.09 25.64
N PHE A 36 9.89 -11.81 25.28
CA PHE A 36 10.08 -10.74 26.26
C PHE A 36 8.83 -10.48 27.11
N TYR A 37 7.66 -10.99 26.67
CA TYR A 37 6.42 -10.96 27.44
C TYR A 37 6.52 -11.71 28.78
N ALA A 38 7.46 -12.65 28.92
CA ALA A 38 7.71 -13.37 30.16
C ALA A 38 8.35 -12.50 31.28
N TYR A 39 8.90 -11.32 30.94
CA TYR A 39 9.58 -10.42 31.89
C TYR A 39 8.62 -9.48 32.67
N GLY A 40 7.31 -9.66 32.51
CA GLY A 40 6.28 -9.02 33.34
C GLY A 40 5.66 -7.74 32.76
N GLU A 41 4.78 -7.11 33.54
CA GLU A 41 3.90 -6.00 33.12
C GLU A 41 4.66 -4.76 32.59
N TYR A 42 5.91 -4.56 33.02
CA TYR A 42 6.73 -3.43 32.58
C TYR A 42 6.97 -3.43 31.06
N VAL A 43 7.15 -4.59 30.45
CA VAL A 43 7.39 -4.71 29.00
C VAL A 43 6.13 -4.38 28.21
N GLU A 44 4.95 -4.79 28.70
CA GLU A 44 3.67 -4.50 28.06
C GLU A 44 3.38 -2.99 28.03
N VAL A 45 3.61 -2.30 29.15
CA VAL A 45 3.46 -0.84 29.23
C VAL A 45 4.41 -0.13 28.26
N LEU A 46 5.66 -0.62 28.14
CA LEU A 46 6.65 -0.06 27.23
C LEU A 46 6.24 -0.19 25.76
N VAL A 47 5.78 -1.38 25.34
CA VAL A 47 5.32 -1.65 23.97
C VAL A 47 4.10 -0.79 23.60
N ARG A 48 3.26 -0.44 24.58
CA ARG A 48 2.08 0.40 24.35
C ARG A 48 2.41 1.89 24.26
N LEU A 49 3.34 2.39 25.09
CA LEU A 49 3.66 3.81 25.17
C LEU A 49 4.74 4.26 24.18
N ALA A 50 5.75 3.43 23.92
CA ALA A 50 6.87 3.80 23.05
C ALA A 50 6.44 4.22 21.63
N PRO A 51 5.49 3.54 20.95
CA PRO A 51 5.03 3.97 19.64
C PRO A 51 4.34 5.32 19.64
N ILE A 52 3.59 5.65 20.70
CA ILE A 52 2.86 6.92 20.82
C ILE A 52 3.88 8.06 20.92
N VAL A 53 4.89 7.92 21.78
CA VAL A 53 5.94 8.92 21.95
C VAL A 53 6.75 9.11 20.66
N ALA A 54 7.12 8.00 20.01
CA ALA A 54 7.83 8.05 18.74
C ALA A 54 7.02 8.75 17.64
N ALA A 55 5.72 8.48 17.56
CA ALA A 55 4.84 9.10 16.57
C ALA A 55 4.67 10.60 16.78
N ILE A 56 4.52 11.05 18.03
CA ILE A 56 4.45 12.48 18.37
C ILE A 56 5.78 13.17 18.03
N GLY A 57 6.90 12.57 18.42
CA GLY A 57 8.23 13.10 18.10
C GLY A 57 8.48 13.21 16.60
N LEU A 58 8.09 12.19 15.84
CA LEU A 58 8.19 12.17 14.38
C LEU A 58 7.31 13.26 13.75
N PHE A 59 6.08 13.42 14.22
CA PHE A 59 5.17 14.47 13.74
C PHE A 59 5.75 15.87 13.95
N ILE A 60 6.21 16.17 15.16
CA ILE A 60 6.78 17.47 15.51
C ILE A 60 8.06 17.72 14.72
N GLY A 61 8.96 16.73 14.68
CA GLY A 61 10.22 16.83 13.96
C GLY A 61 10.01 17.11 12.48
N LEU A 62 9.10 16.40 11.81
CA LEU A 62 8.80 16.64 10.40
C LEU A 62 8.13 17.99 10.15
N TYR A 63 7.22 18.41 11.03
CA TYR A 63 6.48 19.67 10.86
C TYR A 63 7.37 20.92 11.06
N GLN A 64 8.34 20.85 11.98
CA GLN A 64 9.26 21.96 12.25
C GLN A 64 10.36 22.10 11.18
N ASN A 65 10.61 21.06 10.39
CA ASN A 65 11.62 21.10 9.33
C ASN A 65 11.15 21.95 8.14
N ALA A 66 11.74 23.16 8.01
CA ALA A 66 11.42 24.08 6.91
C ALA A 66 11.63 23.46 5.52
N LYS A 67 12.70 22.67 5.34
CA LYS A 67 12.98 21.95 4.08
C LYS A 67 11.86 20.97 3.72
N ALA A 68 11.37 20.20 4.70
CA ALA A 68 10.31 19.22 4.48
C ALA A 68 8.99 19.91 4.12
N ASN A 69 8.68 21.04 4.75
CA ASN A 69 7.46 21.80 4.48
C ASN A 69 7.48 22.46 3.08
N THR A 70 8.62 23.04 2.69
CA THR A 70 8.81 23.58 1.33
C THR A 70 8.68 22.48 0.28
N TYR A 71 9.36 21.34 0.46
CA TYR A 71 9.28 20.21 -0.46
C TYR A 71 7.85 19.67 -0.62
N MET A 72 7.11 19.52 0.49
CA MET A 72 5.72 19.06 0.44
C MET A 72 4.84 20.03 -0.35
N THR A 73 5.07 21.33 -0.20
CA THR A 73 4.33 22.37 -0.92
C THR A 73 4.62 22.32 -2.42
N GLU A 74 5.87 22.08 -2.82
CA GLU A 74 6.27 21.87 -4.22
C GLU A 74 5.62 20.62 -4.83
N VAL A 75 5.62 19.49 -4.11
CA VAL A 75 4.96 18.26 -4.56
C VAL A 75 3.47 18.49 -4.78
N ILE A 76 2.78 19.18 -3.86
CA ILE A 76 1.36 19.49 -4.04
C ILE A 76 1.14 20.43 -5.24
N ALA A 77 2.04 21.38 -5.47
CA ALA A 77 1.97 22.26 -6.63
C ALA A 77 2.13 21.49 -7.94
N GLU A 78 3.01 20.48 -7.97
CA GLU A 78 3.22 19.63 -9.15
C GLU A 78 2.05 18.65 -9.35
N LEU A 79 1.53 18.05 -8.29
CA LEU A 79 0.36 17.15 -8.35
C LEU A 79 -0.88 17.86 -8.90
N LYS A 80 -1.02 19.17 -8.70
CA LYS A 80 -2.12 19.95 -9.29
C LYS A 80 -2.01 20.11 -10.80
N LYS A 81 -0.81 19.96 -11.38
CA LYS A 81 -0.61 19.99 -12.83
C LYS A 81 -0.97 18.65 -13.48
N VAL A 82 -1.06 17.58 -12.70
CA VAL A 82 -1.50 16.27 -13.19
C VAL A 82 -2.98 16.34 -13.52
N THR A 83 -3.28 16.45 -14.81
CA THR A 83 -4.64 16.38 -15.34
C THR A 83 -5.07 14.92 -15.38
N TRP A 84 -5.89 14.50 -14.43
CA TRP A 84 -6.47 13.18 -14.45
C TRP A 84 -7.52 13.06 -15.56
N PRO A 85 -7.53 11.95 -16.33
CA PRO A 85 -8.53 11.71 -17.36
C PRO A 85 -9.93 11.73 -16.74
N GLY A 86 -10.92 12.17 -17.52
CA GLY A 86 -12.30 12.22 -17.06
C GLY A 86 -12.81 10.81 -16.72
N SER A 87 -13.72 10.70 -15.74
CA SER A 87 -14.26 9.40 -15.31
C SER A 87 -14.81 8.57 -16.48
N LYS A 88 -15.45 9.23 -17.46
CA LYS A 88 -15.97 8.60 -18.68
C LYS A 88 -14.88 7.93 -19.52
N GLU A 89 -13.72 8.56 -19.65
CA GLU A 89 -12.58 8.02 -20.40
C GLU A 89 -11.99 6.79 -19.69
N VAL A 90 -11.89 6.86 -18.36
CA VAL A 90 -11.43 5.73 -17.53
C VAL A 90 -12.37 4.53 -17.68
N TYR A 91 -13.69 4.75 -17.67
CA TYR A 91 -14.67 3.68 -17.88
C TYR A 91 -14.60 3.08 -19.29
N ALA A 92 -14.44 3.93 -20.31
CA ALA A 92 -14.27 3.45 -21.68
C ALA A 92 -13.01 2.60 -21.82
N ALA A 93 -11.87 3.06 -21.29
CA ALA A 93 -10.61 2.33 -21.34
C ALA A 93 -10.67 0.99 -20.58
N THR A 94 -11.25 0.96 -19.38
CA THR A 94 -11.39 -0.29 -18.60
C THR A 94 -12.36 -1.27 -19.27
N PHE A 95 -13.44 -0.79 -19.88
CA PHE A 95 -14.37 -1.65 -20.61
C PHE A 95 -13.72 -2.36 -21.80
N VAL A 96 -12.88 -1.64 -22.57
CA VAL A 96 -12.10 -2.23 -23.65
C VAL A 96 -11.15 -3.31 -23.13
N VAL A 97 -10.45 -3.04 -22.01
CA VAL A 97 -9.55 -4.03 -21.38
C VAL A 97 -10.31 -5.28 -20.93
N ILE A 98 -11.50 -5.12 -20.34
CA ILE A 98 -12.34 -6.25 -19.92
C ILE A 98 -12.67 -7.14 -21.12
N ILE A 99 -13.10 -6.55 -22.24
CA ILE A 99 -13.40 -7.30 -23.46
C ILE A 99 -12.15 -8.02 -23.98
N ALA A 100 -11.01 -7.32 -24.02
CA ALA A 100 -9.76 -7.92 -24.48
C ALA A 100 -9.33 -9.12 -23.61
N VAL A 101 -9.45 -9.00 -22.28
CA VAL A 101 -9.14 -10.09 -21.33
C VAL A 101 -10.12 -11.26 -21.50
N LEU A 102 -11.40 -11.01 -21.72
CA LEU A 102 -12.38 -12.07 -21.98
C LEU A 102 -12.05 -12.85 -23.25
N ILE A 103 -11.74 -12.15 -24.34
CA ILE A 103 -11.32 -12.79 -25.60
C ILE A 103 -10.05 -13.60 -25.41
N ALA A 104 -9.03 -13.02 -24.77
CA ALA A 104 -7.77 -13.70 -24.49
C ALA A 104 -7.98 -14.96 -23.64
N SER A 105 -8.80 -14.88 -22.59
CA SER A 105 -9.13 -16.02 -21.73
C SER A 105 -9.88 -17.13 -22.47
N ALA A 106 -10.80 -16.78 -23.36
CA ALA A 106 -11.52 -17.74 -24.18
C ALA A 106 -10.58 -18.48 -25.15
N ILE A 107 -9.67 -17.76 -25.81
CA ILE A 107 -8.65 -18.36 -26.68
C ILE A 107 -7.75 -19.29 -25.88
N LEU A 108 -7.16 -18.80 -24.77
CA LEU A 108 -6.28 -19.62 -23.93
C LEU A 108 -7.00 -20.86 -23.40
N GLY A 109 -8.23 -20.74 -22.89
CA GLY A 109 -9.01 -21.87 -22.42
C GLY A 109 -9.32 -22.89 -23.51
N LEU A 110 -9.56 -22.44 -24.75
CA LEU A 110 -9.71 -23.35 -25.90
C LEU A 110 -8.40 -24.09 -26.20
N PHE A 111 -7.27 -23.38 -26.22
CA PHE A 111 -5.96 -23.99 -26.42
C PHE A 111 -5.65 -25.01 -25.32
N ASP A 112 -5.85 -24.66 -24.05
CA ASP A 112 -5.63 -25.55 -22.91
C ASP A 112 -6.47 -26.83 -23.03
N SER A 113 -7.73 -26.70 -23.46
CA SER A 113 -8.62 -27.85 -23.68
C SER A 113 -8.16 -28.73 -24.84
N LEU A 114 -7.74 -28.14 -25.96
CA LEU A 114 -7.20 -28.87 -27.11
C LEU A 114 -5.93 -29.65 -26.73
N TRP A 115 -5.00 -29.00 -26.03
CA TRP A 115 -3.79 -29.66 -25.54
C TRP A 115 -4.10 -30.79 -24.55
N SER A 116 -5.05 -30.58 -23.63
CA SER A 116 -5.50 -31.64 -22.71
C SER A 116 -6.08 -32.84 -23.45
N PHE A 117 -6.89 -32.60 -24.49
CA PHE A 117 -7.47 -33.67 -25.32
C PHE A 117 -6.38 -34.46 -26.06
N LEU A 118 -5.44 -33.77 -26.72
CA LEU A 118 -4.34 -34.40 -27.46
C LEU A 118 -3.46 -35.26 -26.56
N ILE A 119 -3.06 -34.73 -25.40
CA ILE A 119 -2.21 -35.45 -24.43
C ILE A 119 -2.94 -36.69 -23.90
N ARG A 120 -4.23 -36.57 -23.55
CA ARG A 120 -5.03 -37.72 -23.10
C ARG A 120 -5.10 -38.82 -24.16
N HIS A 121 -5.30 -38.45 -25.42
CA HIS A 121 -5.41 -39.42 -26.51
C HIS A 121 -4.07 -40.15 -26.77
N ILE A 122 -2.94 -39.43 -26.72
CA ILE A 122 -1.60 -40.02 -26.89
C ILE A 122 -1.28 -41.00 -25.74
N ILE A 123 -1.53 -40.61 -24.48
CA ILE A 123 -1.26 -41.47 -23.33
C ILE A 123 -2.12 -42.74 -23.37
N GLN A 124 -3.35 -42.64 -23.87
CA GLN A 124 -4.26 -43.78 -23.98
C GLN A 124 -3.85 -44.77 -25.08
N TYR A 125 -3.17 -44.31 -26.14
CA TYR A 125 -2.63 -45.18 -27.20
C TYR A 125 -1.29 -45.85 -26.80
N GLY A 126 -0.57 -45.28 -25.82
CA GLY A 126 0.69 -45.80 -25.30
C GLY A 126 0.58 -46.82 -24.16
N ARG A 127 -0.64 -47.22 -23.77
CA ARG A 127 -0.93 -48.34 -22.86
C ARG A 127 -1.49 -49.53 -23.61
#